data_AF-A0A1Q5PE73-F1
#
_entry.id   AF-A0A1Q5PE73-F1
#
_cell.length_a   1.000
_cell.length_b   1.000
_cell.length_c   1.000
_cell.angle_alpha   90.00
_cell.angle_beta   90.00
_cell.angle_gamma   90.00
#
_symmetry.space_group_name_H-M   'P 1'
#
loop_
_entity.id
_entity.type
_entity.pdbx_description
1 polymer ?
#
loop_
_entity_poly.entity_id
_entity_poly.type
_entity_poly.pdbx_seq_one_letter_code
_entity_poly.pdbx_strand_id
1 'polypeptide(L)'
;MKKHIILLALPFALLAACQGGASGQEEKKELETRVLAIHDEAMTRMDEIIRLRRTLRGTRDTLAARQADSTAILTLEREINGLDQADETMMQWMRQYRAPDTLQHEQAMQYLQQELTKIQRVQTILDSTIAAARETTTAYEQEK
;
A
#
# COMPACT_ATOMS: atom_id res chain seq x y z
N MET A 1 -81.75 10.13 12.37
CA MET A 1 -80.85 10.03 11.20
C MET A 1 -79.48 9.61 11.73
N LYS A 2 -79.14 8.31 11.61
CA LYS A 2 -78.03 7.75 10.80
C LYS A 2 -76.67 8.41 11.12
N LYS A 3 -75.83 7.78 11.95
CA LYS A 3 -74.77 6.79 11.65
C LYS A 3 -73.42 7.45 11.27
N HIS A 4 -72.46 7.28 12.20
CA HIS A 4 -70.98 7.13 12.07
C HIS A 4 -70.20 8.18 11.25
N ILE A 5 -68.99 8.58 11.63
CA ILE A 5 -67.76 7.86 11.25
C ILE A 5 -66.60 8.34 12.12
N ILE A 6 -65.84 7.35 12.60
CA ILE A 6 -64.52 7.43 13.21
C ILE A 6 -63.49 7.89 12.15
N LEU A 7 -62.68 8.89 12.48
CA LEU A 7 -61.42 9.22 11.80
C LEU A 7 -60.34 9.09 12.89
N LEU A 8 -59.78 7.89 13.14
CA LEU A 8 -58.67 7.23 12.46
C LEU A 8 -57.50 8.15 12.06
N ALA A 9 -56.36 7.90 12.74
CA ALA A 9 -54.97 8.06 12.33
C ALA A 9 -54.41 9.48 12.18
N LEU A 10 -53.42 9.83 13.02
CA LEU A 10 -52.00 9.55 12.76
C LEU A 10 -51.13 10.28 13.82
N PRO A 11 -50.49 9.58 14.80
CA PRO A 11 -49.33 10.17 15.44
C PRO A 11 -48.19 10.12 14.43
N PHE A 12 -47.80 11.30 13.97
CA PHE A 12 -46.55 11.59 13.27
C PHE A 12 -45.38 11.28 14.21
N ALA A 13 -45.13 10.00 14.46
CA ALA A 13 -43.95 9.54 15.17
C ALA A 13 -42.82 9.44 14.14
N LEU A 14 -41.98 10.46 14.17
CA LEU A 14 -40.67 10.56 13.53
C LEU A 14 -39.84 9.29 13.83
N LEU A 15 -39.97 8.27 12.98
CA LEU A 15 -38.99 7.19 12.87
C LEU A 15 -38.22 7.40 11.57
N ALA A 16 -37.54 8.54 11.49
CA ALA A 16 -36.48 8.75 10.50
C ALA A 16 -35.13 8.56 11.19
N ALA A 17 -34.33 7.68 10.59
CA ALA A 17 -32.88 7.58 10.71
C ALA A 17 -32.28 6.86 11.94
N CYS A 18 -32.47 5.54 11.99
CA CYS A 18 -31.40 4.62 12.40
C CYS A 18 -31.27 3.49 11.38
N GLN A 19 -30.84 3.82 10.15
CA GLN A 19 -30.42 2.83 9.15
C GLN A 19 -28.90 2.86 8.87
N GLY A 20 -28.14 3.80 9.44
CA GLY A 20 -26.71 3.99 9.14
C GLY A 20 -25.72 3.17 9.96
N GLY A 21 -26.17 2.32 10.90
CA GLY A 21 -25.27 1.66 11.86
C GLY A 21 -24.53 0.44 11.30
N ALA A 22 -25.16 -0.35 10.43
CA ALA A 22 -24.57 -1.57 9.88
C ALA A 22 -23.82 -1.33 8.57
N SER A 23 -24.38 -0.53 7.65
CA SER A 23 -23.78 -0.27 6.34
C SER A 23 -22.46 0.51 6.41
N GLY A 24 -22.37 1.50 7.29
CA GLY A 24 -21.15 2.30 7.42
C GLY A 24 -19.98 1.55 8.06
N GLN A 25 -20.25 0.60 8.97
CA GLN A 25 -19.17 -0.25 9.51
C GLN A 25 -18.65 -1.25 8.47
N GLU A 26 -19.55 -1.81 7.66
CA GLU A 26 -19.18 -2.72 6.58
C GLU A 26 -18.34 -2.01 5.52
N GLU A 27 -18.75 -0.83 5.07
CA GLU A 27 -17.99 -0.02 4.10
C GLU A 27 -16.59 0.35 4.61
N LYS A 28 -16.46 0.77 5.89
CA LYS A 28 -15.16 1.04 6.52
C LYS A 28 -14.26 -0.20 6.46
N LYS A 29 -14.81 -1.35 6.84
CA LYS A 29 -14.08 -2.62 6.91
C LYS A 29 -13.62 -3.09 5.53
N GLU A 30 -14.47 -2.93 4.51
CA GLU A 30 -14.10 -3.26 3.13
C GLU A 30 -12.93 -2.40 2.64
N LEU A 31 -12.98 -1.08 2.88
CA LEU A 31 -11.91 -0.19 2.47
C LEU A 31 -10.60 -0.47 3.22
N GLU A 32 -10.68 -0.70 4.54
CA GLU A 32 -9.53 -1.10 5.35
C GLU A 32 -8.92 -2.42 4.87
N THR A 33 -9.74 -3.42 4.58
CA THR A 33 -9.30 -4.70 4.02
C THR A 33 -8.56 -4.50 2.69
N ARG A 34 -9.03 -3.60 1.83
CA ARG A 34 -8.35 -3.29 0.56
C ARG A 34 -7.00 -2.64 0.77
N VAL A 35 -6.87 -1.72 1.73
CA VAL A 35 -5.58 -1.10 2.08
C VAL A 35 -4.59 -2.16 2.53
N LEU A 36 -5.01 -3.02 3.46
CA LEU A 36 -4.17 -4.06 4.04
C LEU A 36 -3.82 -5.18 3.04
N ALA A 37 -4.71 -5.50 2.11
CA ALA A 37 -4.41 -6.46 1.05
C ALA A 37 -3.25 -6.01 0.14
N ILE A 38 -3.19 -4.71 -0.19
CA ILE A 38 -2.08 -4.16 -0.98
C ILE A 38 -0.79 -4.13 -0.15
N HIS A 39 -0.88 -3.81 1.14
CA HIS A 39 0.25 -3.94 2.06
C HIS A 39 0.81 -5.37 2.07
N ASP A 40 -0.05 -6.37 2.23
CA ASP A 40 0.37 -7.78 2.30
C ASP A 40 1.00 -8.23 0.98
N GLU A 41 0.43 -7.81 -0.16
CA GLU A 41 1.03 -8.07 -1.46
C GLU A 41 2.42 -7.42 -1.59
N ALA A 42 2.55 -6.15 -1.18
CA ALA A 42 3.83 -5.44 -1.16
C ALA A 42 4.86 -6.14 -0.26
N MET A 43 4.44 -6.69 0.89
CA MET A 43 5.31 -7.45 1.79
C MET A 43 5.89 -8.70 1.14
N THR A 44 5.18 -9.37 0.23
CA THR A 44 5.72 -10.53 -0.49
C THR A 44 6.95 -10.20 -1.35
N ARG A 45 7.13 -8.93 -1.71
CA ARG A 45 8.21 -8.43 -2.58
C ARG A 45 9.47 -8.05 -1.78
N MET A 46 9.37 -7.95 -0.46
CA MET A 46 10.48 -7.52 0.40
C MET A 46 11.67 -8.49 0.38
N ASP A 47 11.40 -9.80 0.36
CA ASP A 47 12.44 -10.82 0.24
C ASP A 47 13.22 -10.69 -1.07
N GLU A 48 12.52 -10.32 -2.14
CA GLU A 48 13.15 -10.08 -3.43
C GLU A 48 14.06 -8.85 -3.42
N ILE A 49 13.62 -7.75 -2.81
CA ILE A 49 14.45 -6.54 -2.63
C ILE A 49 15.75 -6.88 -1.91
N ILE A 50 15.68 -7.67 -0.84
CA ILE A 50 16.85 -8.11 -0.08
C ILE A 50 17.78 -8.97 -0.94
N ARG A 51 17.24 -9.92 -1.72
CA ARG A 51 18.03 -10.77 -2.61
C ARG A 51 18.74 -9.97 -3.69
N LEU A 52 18.01 -9.14 -4.45
CA LEU A 52 18.57 -8.30 -5.53
C LEU A 52 19.65 -7.37 -5.01
N ARG A 53 19.41 -6.72 -3.86
CA ARG A 53 20.38 -5.83 -3.21
C ARG A 53 21.69 -6.57 -2.87
N ARG A 54 21.60 -7.80 -2.36
CA ARG A 54 22.80 -8.63 -2.07
C ARG A 54 23.54 -8.99 -3.35
N THR A 55 22.83 -9.41 -4.40
CA THR A 55 23.43 -9.77 -5.69
C THR A 55 24.17 -8.58 -6.32
N LEU A 56 23.50 -7.43 -6.42
CA LEU A 56 24.09 -6.22 -7.01
C LEU A 56 25.31 -5.72 -6.22
N ARG A 57 25.28 -5.77 -4.88
CA ARG A 57 26.43 -5.44 -4.04
C ARG A 57 27.62 -6.37 -4.33
N GLY A 58 27.37 -7.68 -4.42
CA GLY A 58 28.42 -8.65 -4.77
C GLY A 58 29.04 -8.40 -6.15
N THR A 59 28.22 -8.08 -7.15
CA THR A 59 28.69 -7.70 -8.49
C THR A 59 29.53 -6.43 -8.44
N ARG A 60 29.04 -5.39 -7.77
CA ARG A 60 29.76 -4.12 -7.61
C ARG A 60 31.12 -4.32 -6.95
N ASP A 61 31.17 -5.07 -5.86
CA ASP A 61 32.41 -5.31 -5.11
C ASP A 61 33.42 -6.09 -5.96
N THR A 62 32.94 -7.04 -6.77
CA THR A 62 33.78 -7.77 -7.73
C THR A 62 34.35 -6.85 -8.80
N LEU A 63 33.55 -5.95 -9.36
CA LEU A 63 34.00 -4.98 -10.38
C LEU A 63 34.99 -3.97 -9.80
N ALA A 64 34.71 -3.44 -8.60
CA ALA A 64 35.60 -2.52 -7.90
C ALA A 64 36.97 -3.14 -7.63
N ALA A 65 37.02 -4.41 -7.19
CA ALA A 65 38.28 -5.13 -6.98
C ALA A 65 39.11 -5.33 -8.26
N ARG A 66 38.45 -5.33 -9.44
CA ARG A 66 39.09 -5.47 -10.75
C ARG A 66 39.49 -4.13 -11.37
N GLN A 67 39.28 -3.00 -10.67
CA GLN A 67 39.48 -1.65 -11.22
C GLN A 67 38.69 -1.44 -12.52
N ALA A 68 37.46 -1.99 -12.57
CA ALA A 68 36.58 -1.88 -13.72
C ALA A 68 36.06 -0.44 -13.93
N ASP A 69 35.35 -0.24 -15.05
CA ASP A 69 34.76 1.05 -15.42
C ASP A 69 33.88 1.64 -14.30
N SER A 70 34.20 2.87 -13.92
CA SER A 70 33.47 3.69 -12.95
C SER A 70 31.98 3.81 -13.29
N THR A 71 31.62 3.82 -14.57
CA THR A 71 30.23 3.93 -15.04
C THR A 71 29.39 2.71 -14.67
N ALA A 72 29.97 1.51 -14.78
CA ALA A 72 29.33 0.26 -14.39
C ALA A 72 29.08 0.21 -12.88
N ILE A 73 30.08 0.63 -12.09
CA ILE A 73 29.98 0.72 -10.63
C ILE A 73 28.88 1.71 -10.21
N LEU A 74 28.85 2.91 -10.81
CA LEU A 74 27.82 3.93 -10.51
C LEU A 74 26.40 3.44 -10.86
N THR A 75 26.25 2.65 -11.91
CA THR A 75 24.96 2.07 -12.28
C THR A 75 24.48 1.08 -11.21
N LEU A 76 25.36 0.18 -10.75
CA LEU A 76 25.04 -0.75 -9.67
C LEU A 76 24.70 -0.01 -8.36
N GLU A 77 25.44 1.04 -8.02
CA GLU A 77 25.15 1.86 -6.83
C GLU A 77 23.79 2.54 -6.91
N ARG A 78 23.37 3.01 -8.09
CA ARG A 78 22.04 3.59 -8.30
C ARG A 78 20.94 2.57 -7.99
N GLU A 79 21.05 1.36 -8.54
CA GLU A 79 20.05 0.31 -8.31
C GLU A 79 20.01 -0.15 -6.85
N ILE A 80 21.18 -0.28 -6.20
CA ILE A 80 21.27 -0.61 -4.77
C ILE A 80 20.57 0.46 -3.92
N ASN A 81 20.84 1.74 -4.20
CA ASN A 81 20.22 2.84 -3.46
C ASN A 81 18.71 2.90 -3.72
N GLY A 82 18.25 2.60 -4.94
CA GLY A 82 16.83 2.48 -5.27
C GLY A 82 16.15 1.40 -4.42
N LEU A 83 16.76 0.21 -4.32
CA LEU A 83 16.27 -0.89 -3.48
C LEU A 83 16.24 -0.52 -1.99
N ASP A 84 17.26 0.18 -1.49
CA ASP A 84 17.30 0.68 -0.11
C ASP A 84 16.16 1.70 0.16
N GLN A 85 15.87 2.57 -0.80
CA GLN A 85 14.77 3.54 -0.69
C GLN A 85 13.38 2.90 -0.79
N ALA A 86 13.22 1.89 -1.65
CA ALA A 86 11.98 1.14 -1.79
C ALA A 86 11.62 0.42 -0.48
N ASP A 87 12.61 -0.25 0.14
CA ASP A 87 12.51 -0.88 1.46
C ASP A 87 12.06 0.13 2.52
N GLU A 88 12.77 1.26 2.62
CA GLU A 88 12.45 2.30 3.60
C GLU A 88 11.07 2.94 3.38
N THR A 89 10.61 3.06 2.13
CA THR A 89 9.29 3.62 1.80
C THR A 89 8.16 2.74 2.36
N MET A 90 8.28 1.41 2.25
CA MET A 90 7.33 0.46 2.84
C MET A 90 7.40 0.49 4.38
N MET A 91 8.61 0.49 4.94
CA MET A 91 8.81 0.58 6.39
C MET A 91 8.25 1.88 6.97
N GLN A 92 8.39 3.00 6.27
CA GLN A 92 7.83 4.28 6.68
C GLN A 92 6.31 4.23 6.71
N TRP A 93 5.67 3.65 5.68
CA TRP A 93 4.22 3.48 5.67
C TRP A 93 3.76 2.65 6.87
N MET A 94 4.39 1.51 7.15
CA MET A 94 4.05 0.66 8.30
C MET A 94 4.19 1.39 9.64
N ARG A 95 5.21 2.24 9.80
CA ARG A 95 5.40 3.03 11.04
C ARG A 95 4.36 4.14 11.18
N GLN A 96 3.80 4.64 10.08
CA GLN A 96 2.84 5.74 10.06
C GLN A 96 1.37 5.28 10.10
N TYR A 97 1.06 4.13 9.52
CA TYR A 97 -0.29 3.59 9.46
C TYR A 97 -0.85 3.33 10.88
N ARG A 98 -2.11 3.69 11.10
CA ARG A 98 -2.85 3.43 12.34
C ARG A 98 -4.24 2.93 11.97
N ALA A 99 -4.67 1.83 12.60
CA ALA A 99 -6.05 1.37 12.45
C ALA A 99 -7.01 2.49 12.88
N PRO A 100 -8.02 2.86 12.05
CA PRO A 100 -8.89 4.00 12.32
C PRO A 100 -10.02 3.64 13.30
N ASP A 101 -9.75 2.81 14.30
CA ASP A 101 -10.76 2.28 15.24
C ASP A 101 -11.36 3.36 16.14
N THR A 102 -10.63 4.44 16.36
CA THR A 102 -11.08 5.57 17.21
C THR A 102 -11.69 6.72 16.41
N LEU A 103 -11.71 6.64 15.07
CA LEU A 103 -12.20 7.72 14.20
C LEU A 103 -13.71 7.57 13.96
N GLN A 104 -14.40 8.71 13.79
CA GLN A 104 -15.78 8.71 13.32
C GLN A 104 -15.83 8.23 11.87
N HIS A 105 -16.96 7.65 11.45
CA HIS A 105 -17.08 6.97 10.15
C HIS A 105 -16.56 7.81 8.97
N GLU A 106 -17.02 9.05 8.77
CA GLU A 106 -16.56 9.90 7.66
C GLU A 106 -15.05 10.19 7.71
N GLN A 107 -14.50 10.41 8.91
CA GLN A 107 -13.07 10.64 9.12
C GLN A 107 -12.26 9.38 8.83
N ALA A 108 -12.76 8.21 9.24
CA ALA A 108 -12.15 6.92 8.95
C ALA A 108 -12.13 6.64 7.45
N MET A 109 -13.23 6.91 6.74
CA MET A 109 -13.33 6.76 5.29
C MET A 109 -12.33 7.66 4.55
N GLN A 110 -12.25 8.95 4.93
CA GLN A 110 -11.29 9.87 4.33
C GLN A 110 -9.83 9.44 4.60
N TYR A 111 -9.53 9.03 5.83
CA TYR A 111 -8.20 8.54 6.20
C TYR A 111 -7.82 7.30 5.39
N LEU A 112 -8.69 6.29 5.36
CA LEU A 112 -8.44 5.05 4.62
C LEU A 112 -8.29 5.28 3.12
N GLN A 113 -9.03 6.22 2.53
CA GLN A 113 -8.87 6.57 1.13
C GLN A 113 -7.49 7.19 0.84
N GLN A 114 -6.96 7.98 1.77
CA GLN A 114 -5.59 8.52 1.67
C GLN A 114 -4.55 7.41 1.84
N GLU A 115 -4.74 6.51 2.81
CA GLU A 115 -3.84 5.37 3.01
C GLU A 115 -3.86 4.42 1.82
N LEU A 116 -5.01 4.23 1.16
CA LEU A 116 -5.11 3.46 -0.08
C LEU A 116 -4.21 4.05 -1.18
N THR A 117 -4.26 5.36 -1.40
CA THR A 117 -3.39 6.02 -2.38
C THR A 117 -1.91 5.92 -1.99
N LYS A 118 -1.58 6.04 -0.70
CA LYS A 118 -0.20 5.91 -0.23
C LYS A 118 0.34 4.50 -0.46
N ILE A 119 -0.40 3.46 -0.07
CA ILE A 119 0.08 2.07 -0.21
C ILE A 119 0.16 1.64 -1.69
N GLN A 120 -0.73 2.13 -2.55
CA GLN A 120 -0.62 1.95 -4.02
C GLN A 120 0.66 2.58 -4.59
N ARG A 121 1.03 3.76 -4.09
CA ARG A 121 2.30 4.40 -4.47
C ARG A 121 3.50 3.60 -3.98
N VAL A 122 3.46 3.10 -2.74
CA VAL A 122 4.50 2.20 -2.21
C VAL A 122 4.66 0.99 -3.13
N GLN A 123 3.57 0.28 -3.45
CA GLN A 123 3.58 -0.87 -4.36
C GLN A 123 4.22 -0.52 -5.73
N THR A 124 3.83 0.62 -6.32
CA THR A 124 4.41 1.08 -7.59
C THR A 124 5.93 1.30 -7.50
N ILE A 125 6.40 1.88 -6.39
CA ILE A 125 7.83 2.10 -6.12
C ILE A 125 8.55 0.75 -5.99
N LEU A 126 8.01 -0.20 -5.23
CA LEU A 126 8.61 -1.52 -5.09
C LEU A 126 8.72 -2.21 -6.46
N ASP A 127 7.64 -2.22 -7.23
CA ASP A 127 7.55 -2.94 -8.51
C ASP A 127 8.52 -2.40 -9.56
N SER A 128 8.55 -1.09 -9.71
CA SER A 128 9.46 -0.42 -10.65
C SER A 128 10.93 -0.59 -10.26
N THR A 129 11.25 -0.49 -8.96
CA THR A 129 12.61 -0.66 -8.46
C THR A 129 13.08 -2.11 -8.63
N ILE A 130 12.23 -3.09 -8.34
CA ILE A 130 12.53 -4.51 -8.55
C ILE A 130 12.76 -4.80 -10.03
N ALA A 131 11.93 -4.24 -10.92
CA ALA A 131 12.09 -4.43 -12.35
C ALA A 131 13.45 -3.91 -12.86
N ALA A 132 13.83 -2.69 -12.49
CA ALA A 132 15.12 -2.09 -12.87
C ALA A 132 16.33 -2.89 -12.33
N ALA A 133 16.26 -3.31 -11.06
CA ALA A 133 17.29 -4.12 -10.45
C ALA A 133 17.42 -5.52 -11.09
N ARG A 134 16.31 -6.14 -11.48
CA ARG A 134 16.29 -7.43 -12.21
C ARG A 134 16.92 -7.30 -13.59
N GLU A 135 16.58 -6.24 -14.33
CA GLU A 135 17.15 -5.96 -15.65
C GLU A 135 18.68 -5.84 -15.55
N THR A 136 19.15 -5.04 -14.58
CA THR A 136 20.57 -4.87 -14.32
C THR A 136 21.25 -6.18 -13.93
N THR A 137 20.63 -6.97 -13.04
CA THR A 137 21.18 -8.27 -12.62
C THR A 137 21.30 -9.24 -13.80
N THR A 138 20.28 -9.31 -14.65
CA THR A 138 20.23 -10.18 -15.83
C THR A 138 21.32 -9.83 -16.83
N ALA A 139 21.56 -8.53 -17.08
CA ALA A 139 22.62 -8.07 -17.96
C ALA A 139 24.00 -8.60 -17.52
N TYR A 140 24.32 -8.51 -16.22
CA TYR A 140 25.59 -9.02 -15.68
C TYR A 140 25.68 -10.55 -15.59
N GLU A 141 24.56 -11.27 -15.59
CA GLU A 141 24.56 -12.73 -15.67
C GLU A 141 24.86 -13.23 -17.09
N GLN A 142 24.42 -12.50 -18.12
CA GLN A 142 24.66 -12.84 -19.53
C GLN A 142 26.07 -12.50 -20.02
N GLU A 143 26.78 -11.60 -19.33
CA GLU A 143 28.16 -11.22 -19.62
C GLU A 143 29.23 -12.15 -19.01
N LYS A 144 28.81 -13.13 -18.20
CA LYS A 144 29.70 -14.15 -17.60
C LYS A 144 29.89 -15.36 -18.50
#